data_AF-A0A954L613-F1
#
_entry.id   AF-A0A954L613-F1
#
_cell.length_a   1.000
_cell.length_b   1.000
_cell.length_c   1.000
_cell.angle_alpha   90.00
_cell.angle_beta   90.00
_cell.angle_gamma   90.00
#
_symmetry.space_group_name_H-M   'P 1'
#
loop_
_entity.id
_entity.type
_entity.pdbx_description
1 polymer ?
#
loop_
_entity_poly.entity_id
_entity_poly.type
_entity_poly.pdbx_seq_one_letter_code
_entity_poly.pdbx_strand_id
1 'polypeptide(L)'
;MAATLLVGVLFLMSEPADSDSHPLRLYCAAGMRVPVEKIVAQYRSEFGVPVEIQYGGSNTLLNQLGVNRSSDADLFLAADDFYTTKAVDLGLADGILPIAYSVPVLAVPHGNPRGIQSLSDLLQSDLRIAMADPDQAA
;
A
#
# COMPACT_ATOMS: atom_id res chain seq x y z
N MET A 1 -14.76 48.02 -33.78
CA MET A 1 -15.05 46.60 -34.07
C MET A 1 -13.82 45.68 -34.12
N ALA A 2 -12.58 46.18 -34.07
CA ALA A 2 -11.38 45.33 -34.07
C ALA A 2 -10.88 44.93 -32.65
N ALA A 3 -11.18 45.72 -31.62
CA ALA A 3 -10.70 45.44 -30.25
C ALA A 3 -11.52 44.36 -29.51
N THR A 4 -12.80 44.20 -29.85
CA THR A 4 -13.69 43.23 -29.18
C THR A 4 -13.44 41.79 -29.63
N LEU A 5 -12.86 41.58 -30.82
CA LEU A 5 -12.53 40.25 -31.32
C LEU A 5 -11.25 39.69 -30.67
N LEU A 6 -10.32 40.56 -30.25
CA LEU A 6 -9.04 40.13 -29.66
C LEU A 6 -9.21 39.58 -28.23
N VAL A 7 -10.18 40.11 -27.47
CA VAL A 7 -10.50 39.62 -26.12
C VAL A 7 -11.26 38.28 -26.17
N GLY A 8 -12.08 38.06 -27.21
CA GLY A 8 -12.80 36.81 -27.42
C GLY A 8 -11.91 35.63 -27.81
N VAL A 9 -10.78 35.90 -28.51
CA VAL A 9 -9.80 34.87 -28.87
C VAL A 9 -8.87 34.53 -27.70
N LEU A 10 -8.60 35.48 -26.79
CA LEU A 10 -7.77 35.23 -25.61
C LEU A 10 -8.47 34.37 -24.55
N PHE A 11 -9.82 34.37 -24.52
CA PHE A 11 -10.61 33.49 -23.66
C PHE A 11 -10.82 32.08 -24.22
N LEU A 12 -10.47 31.85 -25.50
CA LEU A 12 -10.55 30.54 -26.14
C LEU A 12 -9.24 29.74 -26.08
N MET A 13 -8.18 30.30 -25.47
CA MET A 13 -6.88 29.66 -25.27
C MET A 13 -6.51 29.47 -23.79
N SER A 14 -7.50 29.45 -22.89
CA SER A 14 -7.29 28.72 -21.63
C SER A 14 -7.51 27.25 -21.92
N GLU A 15 -6.49 26.61 -22.49
CA GLU A 15 -6.34 25.17 -22.30
C GLU A 15 -6.37 24.93 -20.79
N PRO A 16 -7.25 24.06 -20.26
CA PRO A 16 -7.05 23.59 -18.89
C PRO A 16 -5.62 23.08 -18.85
N ALA A 17 -4.84 23.50 -17.86
CA ALA A 17 -3.52 22.95 -17.64
C ALA A 17 -3.69 21.43 -17.57
N ASP A 18 -3.34 20.74 -18.65
CA ASP A 18 -3.35 19.30 -18.70
C ASP A 18 -2.28 18.90 -17.70
N SER A 19 -2.71 18.44 -16.52
CA SER A 19 -1.77 17.91 -15.57
C SER A 19 -1.28 16.60 -16.16
N ASP A 20 -0.21 16.68 -16.96
CA ASP A 20 0.65 15.60 -17.45
C ASP A 20 1.28 14.77 -16.31
N SER A 21 0.66 14.75 -15.12
CA SER A 21 1.06 13.95 -13.99
C SER A 21 0.77 12.50 -14.32
N HIS A 22 1.83 11.81 -14.74
CA HIS A 22 1.84 10.37 -14.86
C HIS A 22 1.41 9.78 -13.50
N PRO A 23 0.46 8.83 -13.48
CA PRO A 23 -0.02 8.25 -12.23
C PRO A 23 1.14 7.58 -11.50
N LEU A 24 1.18 7.75 -10.18
CA LEU A 24 2.09 6.99 -9.34
C LEU A 24 1.61 5.55 -9.25
N ARG A 25 2.44 4.58 -9.56
CA ARG A 25 2.08 3.16 -9.54
C ARG A 25 2.61 2.50 -8.28
N LEU A 26 1.70 1.96 -7.48
CA LEU A 26 1.98 1.37 -6.17
C LEU A 26 1.62 -0.12 -6.18
N TYR A 27 2.61 -0.97 -5.93
CA TYR A 27 2.39 -2.37 -5.58
C TYR A 27 2.23 -2.48 -4.07
N CYS A 28 1.05 -2.92 -3.61
CA CYS A 28 0.69 -2.86 -2.21
C CYS A 28 0.22 -4.21 -1.66
N ALA A 29 0.78 -4.62 -0.52
CA ALA A 29 0.28 -5.75 0.24
C ALA A 29 -1.22 -5.58 0.54
N ALA A 30 -2.02 -6.61 0.26
CA ALA A 30 -3.48 -6.54 0.35
C ALA A 30 -3.99 -6.16 1.75
N GLY A 31 -3.28 -6.55 2.81
CA GLY A 31 -3.62 -6.20 4.19
C GLY A 31 -3.55 -4.69 4.50
N MET A 32 -2.86 -3.91 3.68
CA MET A 32 -2.69 -2.46 3.86
C MET A 32 -3.75 -1.62 3.14
N ARG A 33 -4.73 -2.25 2.48
CA ARG A 33 -5.73 -1.56 1.67
C ARG A 33 -6.46 -0.43 2.43
N VAL A 34 -6.97 -0.72 3.63
CA VAL A 34 -7.76 0.26 4.41
C VAL A 34 -6.98 1.54 4.73
N PRO A 35 -5.75 1.50 5.28
CA PRO A 35 -4.98 2.72 5.48
C PRO A 35 -4.52 3.35 4.16
N VAL A 36 -4.10 2.57 3.17
CA VAL A 36 -3.58 3.09 1.90
C VAL A 36 -4.64 3.82 1.08
N GLU A 37 -5.88 3.35 1.03
CA GLU A 37 -6.97 4.05 0.33
C GLU A 37 -7.21 5.45 0.89
N LYS A 38 -7.09 5.63 2.21
CA LYS A 38 -7.21 6.95 2.85
C LYS A 38 -6.04 7.85 2.47
N ILE A 39 -4.82 7.31 2.49
CA ILE A 39 -3.60 8.04 2.11
C ILE A 39 -3.66 8.48 0.65
N VAL A 40 -4.08 7.60 -0.25
CA VAL A 40 -4.21 7.90 -1.69
C VAL A 40 -5.27 8.96 -1.95
N ALA A 41 -6.41 8.91 -1.26
CA ALA A 41 -7.43 9.94 -1.37
C ALA A 41 -6.90 11.32 -0.91
N GLN A 42 -6.15 11.35 0.20
CA GLN A 42 -5.52 12.57 0.70
C GLN A 42 -4.44 13.08 -0.26
N TYR A 43 -3.53 12.22 -0.70
CA TYR A 43 -2.47 12.56 -1.65
C TYR A 43 -3.03 13.15 -2.95
N ARG A 44 -4.08 12.54 -3.50
CA ARG A 44 -4.75 13.08 -4.70
C ARG A 44 -5.40 14.43 -4.43
N SER A 45 -6.01 14.64 -3.26
CA SER A 45 -6.61 15.92 -2.90
C SER A 45 -5.57 17.04 -2.75
N GLU A 46 -4.36 16.71 -2.29
CA GLU A 46 -3.30 17.68 -2.01
C GLU A 46 -2.46 18.00 -3.25
N PHE A 47 -2.12 16.98 -4.04
CA PHE A 47 -1.19 17.11 -5.16
C PHE A 47 -1.85 17.01 -6.54
N GLY A 48 -3.11 16.59 -6.62
CA GLY A 48 -3.82 16.36 -7.90
C GLY A 48 -3.35 15.10 -8.65
N VAL A 49 -2.34 14.40 -8.15
CA VAL A 49 -1.72 13.24 -8.82
C VAL A 49 -2.50 11.96 -8.51
N PRO A 50 -2.94 11.18 -9.51
CA PRO A 50 -3.57 9.88 -9.29
C PRO A 50 -2.56 8.82 -8.85
N VAL A 51 -3.02 7.84 -8.07
CA VAL A 51 -2.24 6.65 -7.70
C VAL A 51 -2.94 5.40 -8.22
N GLU A 52 -2.26 4.64 -9.06
CA GLU A 52 -2.71 3.33 -9.55
C GLU A 52 -2.15 2.25 -8.64
N ILE A 53 -3.03 1.44 -8.03
CA ILE A 53 -2.63 0.48 -7.00
C ILE A 53 -2.89 -0.94 -7.49
N GLN A 54 -1.85 -1.77 -7.42
CA GLN A 54 -1.96 -3.22 -7.58
C GLN A 54 -1.87 -3.89 -6.20
N TYR A 55 -2.99 -4.44 -5.74
CA TYR A 55 -3.02 -5.20 -4.49
C TYR A 55 -2.66 -6.67 -4.71
N GLY A 56 -1.90 -7.25 -3.77
CA GLY A 56 -1.54 -8.66 -3.81
C GLY A 56 -0.81 -9.12 -2.55
N GLY A 57 -0.42 -10.39 -2.52
CA GLY A 57 0.52 -10.88 -1.51
C GLY A 57 1.93 -10.36 -1.79
N SER A 58 2.68 -9.99 -0.74
CA SER A 58 4.01 -9.38 -0.86
C SER A 58 4.96 -10.22 -1.73
N ASN A 59 4.99 -11.55 -1.55
CA ASN A 59 5.80 -12.45 -2.38
C ASN A 59 5.38 -12.43 -3.85
N THR A 60 4.07 -12.45 -4.12
CA THR A 60 3.54 -12.41 -5.50
C THR A 60 3.93 -11.12 -6.19
N LEU A 61 3.75 -9.98 -5.51
CA LEU A 61 4.12 -8.66 -6.04
C LEU A 61 5.63 -8.55 -6.26
N LEU A 62 6.45 -9.04 -5.31
CA LEU A 62 7.91 -9.07 -5.47
C LEU A 62 8.33 -9.90 -6.69
N ASN A 63 7.73 -11.08 -6.89
CA ASN A 63 8.02 -11.90 -8.08
C ASN A 63 7.61 -11.18 -9.37
N GLN A 64 6.51 -10.41 -9.36
CA GLN A 64 6.08 -9.62 -10.51
C GLN A 64 7.05 -8.47 -10.82
N LEU A 65 7.59 -7.78 -9.80
CA LEU A 65 8.68 -6.81 -9.97
C LEU A 65 9.92 -7.46 -10.62
N GLY A 66 10.24 -8.70 -10.21
CA GLY A 66 11.40 -9.42 -10.76
C GLY A 66 11.23 -9.91 -12.20
N VAL A 67 10.04 -10.37 -12.56
CA VAL A 67 9.72 -10.83 -13.93
C VAL A 67 9.64 -9.65 -14.88
N ASN A 68 8.93 -8.60 -14.47
CA ASN A 68 8.85 -7.37 -15.21
C ASN A 68 9.95 -6.46 -14.68
N ARG A 69 11.22 -6.64 -15.08
CA ARG A 69 12.28 -5.68 -14.68
C ARG A 69 12.04 -4.26 -15.20
N SER A 70 11.11 -4.11 -16.15
CA SER A 70 10.50 -2.86 -16.56
C SER A 70 9.17 -2.60 -15.84
N SER A 71 8.97 -3.15 -14.64
CA SER A 71 7.73 -2.96 -13.88
C SER A 71 7.61 -1.48 -13.65
N ASP A 72 6.57 -0.89 -14.20
CA ASP A 72 6.28 0.52 -14.04
C ASP A 72 5.91 0.87 -12.58
N ALA A 73 6.12 -0.03 -11.59
CA ALA A 73 5.84 0.26 -10.20
C ALA A 73 6.89 1.24 -9.67
N ASP A 74 6.42 2.40 -9.23
CA ASP A 74 7.26 3.41 -8.59
C ASP A 74 7.51 3.07 -7.12
N LEU A 75 6.55 2.40 -6.47
CA LEU A 75 6.59 2.05 -5.06
C LEU A 75 6.17 0.61 -4.82
N PHE A 76 6.86 -0.04 -3.87
CA PHE A 76 6.53 -1.36 -3.35
C PHE A 76 6.32 -1.30 -1.83
N LEU A 77 5.08 -1.51 -1.40
CA LEU A 77 4.69 -1.60 0.00
C LEU A 77 4.38 -3.06 0.36
N ALA A 78 5.33 -3.73 1.02
CA ALA A 78 5.15 -5.08 1.52
C ALA A 78 4.53 -5.10 2.92
N ALA A 79 4.04 -6.28 3.32
CA ALA A 79 3.51 -6.53 4.67
C ALA A 79 4.61 -6.66 5.74
N ASP A 80 5.82 -7.04 5.33
CA ASP A 80 6.98 -7.25 6.20
C ASP A 80 8.28 -6.78 5.55
N ASP A 81 9.32 -6.65 6.37
CA ASP A 81 10.64 -6.17 5.95
C ASP A 81 11.46 -7.23 5.18
N PHE A 82 11.09 -8.51 5.27
CA PHE A 82 11.78 -9.57 4.54
C PHE A 82 11.63 -9.37 3.03
N TYR A 83 10.44 -9.01 2.55
CA TYR A 83 10.22 -8.76 1.13
C TYR A 83 10.84 -7.46 0.64
N THR A 84 10.87 -6.39 1.45
CA THR A 84 11.52 -5.12 1.05
C THR A 84 13.04 -5.27 1.00
N THR A 85 13.63 -5.98 1.96
CA THR A 85 15.07 -6.32 1.96
C THR A 85 15.42 -7.13 0.71
N LYS A 86 14.63 -8.17 0.41
CA LYS A 86 14.83 -9.01 -0.77
C LYS A 86 14.69 -8.23 -2.09
N ALA A 87 13.81 -7.22 -2.15
CA ALA A 87 13.68 -6.35 -3.33
C ALA A 87 14.99 -5.60 -3.62
N VAL A 88 15.61 -5.02 -2.58
CA VAL A 88 16.92 -4.33 -2.71
C VAL A 88 18.02 -5.32 -3.08
N ASP A 89 18.10 -6.48 -2.41
CA ASP A 89 19.12 -7.50 -2.67
C ASP A 89 19.08 -8.02 -4.12
N LEU A 90 17.88 -8.07 -4.72
CA LEU A 90 17.68 -8.47 -6.12
C LEU A 90 17.90 -7.32 -7.12
N GLY A 91 18.18 -6.10 -6.64
CA GLY A 91 18.31 -4.89 -7.46
C GLY A 91 17.00 -4.42 -8.08
N LEU A 92 15.87 -4.70 -7.41
CA LEU A 92 14.52 -4.30 -7.85
C LEU A 92 14.03 -3.01 -7.17
N ALA A 93 14.74 -2.55 -6.12
CA ALA A 93 14.45 -1.31 -5.43
C ALA A 93 15.76 -0.61 -5.06
N ASP A 94 15.76 0.73 -5.12
CA ASP A 94 16.94 1.55 -4.80
C ASP A 94 17.14 1.73 -3.28
N GLY A 95 16.11 1.48 -2.47
CA GLY A 95 16.17 1.65 -1.03
C GLY A 95 14.89 1.25 -0.31
N ILE A 96 14.92 1.35 1.03
CA ILE A 96 13.82 0.98 1.93
C ILE A 96 13.53 2.16 2.86
N LEU A 97 12.23 2.47 3.00
CA LEU A 97 11.73 3.40 4.01
C LEU A 97 10.75 2.68 4.94
N PRO A 98 11.12 2.39 6.20
CA PRO A 98 10.19 1.82 7.17
C PRO A 98 9.12 2.85 7.56
N ILE A 99 7.84 2.55 7.31
CA ILE A 99 6.72 3.48 7.57
C ILE A 99 5.79 3.03 8.69
N ALA A 100 5.86 1.77 9.11
CA ALA A 100 4.99 1.20 10.13
C ALA A 100 5.63 -0.02 10.79
N TYR A 101 5.08 -0.42 11.94
CA TYR A 101 5.39 -1.68 12.60
C TYR A 101 4.09 -2.34 13.07
N SER A 102 4.08 -3.67 13.10
CA SER A 102 2.97 -4.47 13.62
C SER A 102 3.33 -5.04 14.97
N VAL A 103 2.42 -4.93 15.94
CA VAL A 103 2.58 -5.57 17.26
C VAL A 103 1.64 -6.76 17.34
N PRO A 104 2.16 -8.00 17.46
CA PRO A 104 1.30 -9.16 17.63
C PRO A 104 0.58 -9.10 18.98
N VAL A 105 -0.69 -9.47 18.98
CA VAL A 105 -1.55 -9.47 20.17
C VAL A 105 -2.35 -10.76 20.26
N LEU A 106 -2.80 -11.09 21.47
CA LEU A 106 -3.78 -12.15 21.68
C LEU A 106 -5.19 -11.57 21.51
N ALA A 107 -5.84 -11.93 20.40
CA ALA A 107 -7.23 -11.60 20.18
C ALA A 107 -8.12 -12.58 20.97
N VAL A 108 -8.94 -12.05 21.87
CA VAL A 108 -9.86 -12.84 22.72
C VAL A 108 -11.30 -12.35 22.55
N PRO A 109 -12.32 -13.17 22.86
CA PRO A 109 -13.70 -12.71 22.87
C PRO A 109 -13.89 -11.53 23.83
N HIS A 110 -14.84 -10.64 23.49
CA HIS A 110 -15.14 -9.47 24.30
C HIS A 110 -15.40 -9.85 25.76
N GLY A 111 -14.81 -9.08 26.69
CA GLY A 111 -14.88 -9.35 28.13
C GLY A 111 -13.91 -10.42 28.65
N ASN A 112 -13.13 -11.07 27.77
CA ASN A 112 -12.15 -12.09 28.11
C ASN A 112 -12.71 -13.19 29.05
N PRO A 113 -13.76 -13.93 28.64
CA PRO A 113 -14.46 -14.88 29.50
C PRO A 113 -13.59 -16.06 29.98
N ARG A 114 -12.44 -16.28 29.33
CA ARG A 114 -11.47 -17.32 29.68
C ARG A 114 -10.26 -16.81 30.45
N GLY A 115 -10.21 -15.50 30.74
CA GLY A 115 -9.15 -14.90 31.56
C GLY A 115 -7.76 -14.99 30.95
N ILE A 116 -7.63 -15.00 29.62
CA ILE A 116 -6.34 -15.11 28.92
C ILE A 116 -5.56 -13.81 29.09
N GLN A 117 -4.37 -13.88 29.69
CA GLN A 117 -3.48 -12.73 29.91
C GLN A 117 -2.06 -12.97 29.36
N SER A 118 -1.71 -14.22 29.07
CA SER A 118 -0.39 -14.65 28.62
C SER A 118 -0.48 -15.79 27.61
N LEU A 119 0.64 -16.09 26.95
CA LEU A 119 0.75 -17.27 26.08
C LEU A 119 0.57 -18.58 26.84
N SER A 120 0.96 -18.63 28.12
CA SER A 120 0.81 -19.83 28.96
C SER A 120 -0.66 -20.18 29.20
N ASP A 121 -1.54 -19.18 29.23
CA ASP A 121 -2.98 -19.40 29.40
C ASP A 121 -3.60 -20.13 28.20
N LEU A 122 -2.95 -20.08 27.03
CA LEU A 122 -3.38 -20.81 25.84
C LEU A 122 -3.21 -22.33 25.97
N LEU A 123 -2.49 -22.82 26.98
CA LEU A 123 -2.28 -24.25 27.22
C LEU A 123 -3.43 -24.92 28.00
N GLN A 124 -4.46 -24.16 28.39
CA GLN A 124 -5.64 -24.71 29.05
C GLN A 124 -6.35 -25.72 28.14
N SER A 125 -6.75 -26.86 28.71
CA SER A 125 -7.25 -28.02 27.96
C SER A 125 -8.59 -27.81 27.24
N ASP A 126 -9.31 -26.74 27.54
CA ASP A 126 -10.65 -26.45 26.99
C ASP A 126 -10.69 -25.26 26.02
N LEU A 127 -9.52 -24.82 25.52
CA LEU A 127 -9.43 -23.74 24.54
C LEU A 127 -9.39 -24.24 23.10
N ARG A 128 -10.09 -23.52 22.22
CA ARG A 128 -9.93 -23.63 20.78
C ARG A 128 -9.14 -22.43 20.27
N ILE A 129 -8.00 -22.70 19.67
CA ILE A 129 -7.08 -21.67 19.17
C ILE A 129 -7.14 -21.65 17.64
N ALA A 130 -7.11 -20.45 17.08
CA ALA A 130 -6.84 -20.22 15.66
C ALA A 130 -5.49 -19.52 15.54
N MET A 131 -4.64 -20.03 14.67
CA MET A 131 -3.34 -19.45 14.32
C MET A 131 -3.22 -19.46 12.80
N ALA A 132 -2.52 -18.48 12.25
CA ALA A 132 -2.16 -18.51 10.84
C ALA A 132 -1.22 -19.70 10.55
N ASP A 133 -1.29 -20.24 9.34
CA ASP A 133 -0.39 -21.30 8.91
C ASP A 133 1.04 -20.73 8.82
N PRO A 134 2.01 -21.25 9.60
CA PRO A 134 3.36 -20.70 9.64
C PRO A 134 4.11 -20.79 8.30
N ASP A 135 3.72 -21.68 7.40
CA ASP A 135 4.35 -21.83 6.08
C ASP A 135 3.75 -20.87 5.03
N GLN A 136 2.59 -20.27 5.34
CA GLN A 136 1.86 -19.36 4.45
C GLN A 136 1.78 -17.92 4.99
N ALA A 137 1.90 -17.75 6.31
CA ALA A 137 1.85 -16.47 6.98
C ALA A 137 3.21 -15.77 6.84
N ALA A 138 3.25 -14.77 5.98
CA ALA A 138 4.32 -13.79 5.87
C ALA A 138 3.72 -12.39 6.03
#